data_AF-A0A0S8IR17-F1
#
_entry.id   AF-A0A0S8IR17-F1
#
_cell.length_a   1.000
_cell.length_b   1.000
_cell.length_c   1.000
_cell.angle_alpha   90.00
_cell.angle_beta   90.00
_cell.angle_gamma   90.00
#
_symmetry.space_group_name_H-M   'P 1'
#
loop_
_entity.id
_entity.type
_entity.pdbx_description
1 polymer ?
#
loop_
_entity_poly.entity_id
_entity_poly.type
_entity_poly.pdbx_seq_one_letter_code
_entity_poly.pdbx_strand_id
1 'polypeptide(L)'
;MLRLFYKGIVKNLFECELFLLYKNRKTKRFIMREIFLRSSGCLFFLILFFLSGCGKKFEGGNYFPLTAGNLYEYSGMLGKSKVTQTAGDEKIEIYTLSYYDDAGDFIIYTEEYVVEKGLVFKRGFSPSAKEFTSYSFSPPLLFSPFSDQTGAERTVQSTEYRSNKIQEIFQIKVDYRIEKIEDVSVKAGFFSDCIKMRMDFTYLDTTSVRYMHGDNHFWYARGVGMVKYQTFGGSGELIQAKIGEKRYP
;
A
#
# COMPACT_ATOMS: atom_id res chain seq x y z
N MET A 1 -17.03 21.02 -0.98
CA MET A 1 -18.45 21.22 -1.32
C MET A 1 -19.43 20.76 -0.21
N LEU A 2 -19.05 19.89 0.74
CA LEU A 2 -19.92 19.49 1.87
C LEU A 2 -20.02 20.50 3.06
N ARG A 3 -19.19 21.55 3.11
CA ARG A 3 -19.21 22.52 4.23
C ARG A 3 -20.32 23.58 4.16
N LEU A 4 -21.05 23.70 3.05
CA LEU A 4 -22.07 24.74 2.85
C LEU A 4 -23.51 24.28 3.11
N PHE A 5 -23.78 22.98 3.18
CA PHE A 5 -25.13 22.48 3.44
C PHE A 5 -25.51 22.46 4.94
N TYR A 6 -24.54 22.42 5.85
CA TYR A 6 -24.83 22.32 7.29
C TYR A 6 -25.30 23.64 7.92
N LYS A 7 -25.00 24.80 7.32
CA LYS A 7 -25.39 26.10 7.88
C LYS A 7 -26.85 26.49 7.63
N GLY A 8 -27.52 25.86 6.66
CA GLY A 8 -28.91 26.20 6.29
C GLY A 8 -29.97 25.50 7.15
N ILE A 9 -29.75 24.23 7.53
CA ILE A 9 -30.78 23.41 8.17
C ILE A 9 -30.91 23.71 9.68
N VAL A 10 -29.80 24.05 10.36
CA VAL A 10 -29.83 24.33 11.81
C VAL A 10 -30.55 25.65 12.13
N LYS A 11 -30.63 26.59 11.17
CA LYS A 11 -31.22 27.91 11.42
C LYS A 11 -32.76 27.91 11.43
N ASN A 12 -33.41 26.99 10.70
CA ASN A 12 -34.87 26.96 10.59
C ASN A 12 -35.60 26.11 11.64
N LEU A 13 -34.90 25.22 12.35
CA LEU A 13 -35.51 24.42 13.42
C LEU A 13 -35.62 25.18 14.76
N PHE A 14 -34.85 26.24 14.98
CA PHE A 14 -34.85 26.98 16.24
C PHE A 14 -35.91 28.10 16.32
N GLU A 15 -36.43 28.59 15.19
CA GLU A 15 -37.37 29.73 15.21
C GLU A 15 -38.85 29.32 15.35
N CYS A 16 -39.23 28.06 15.10
CA CYS A 16 -40.63 27.62 15.24
C CYS A 16 -41.02 27.18 16.66
N GLU A 17 -40.10 26.75 17.53
CA GLU A 17 -40.48 26.29 18.89
C GLU A 17 -40.51 27.42 19.94
N LEU A 18 -39.87 28.56 19.68
CA LEU A 18 -39.73 29.63 20.67
C LEU A 18 -41.00 30.48 20.88
N PHE A 19 -41.97 30.42 19.96
CA PHE A 19 -43.17 31.26 20.03
C PHE A 19 -44.31 30.68 20.91
N LEU A 20 -44.32 29.37 21.20
CA LEU A 20 -45.39 28.75 22.00
C LEU A 20 -45.10 28.70 23.51
N LEU A 21 -43.89 29.08 23.94
CA LEU A 21 -43.46 28.95 25.35
C LEU A 21 -43.73 30.18 26.23
N TYR A 22 -44.33 31.24 25.71
CA TYR A 22 -44.36 32.53 26.41
C TYR A 22 -45.53 32.74 27.40
N LYS A 23 -46.58 31.89 27.41
CA LYS A 23 -47.82 32.23 28.17
C LYS A 23 -48.09 31.49 29.48
N ASN A 24 -47.22 30.58 29.96
CA ASN A 24 -47.50 29.85 31.21
C ASN A 24 -46.24 29.56 32.06
N ARG A 25 -46.13 30.20 33.24
CA ARG A 25 -44.93 30.13 34.11
C ARG A 25 -44.72 28.75 34.78
N LYS A 26 -45.76 27.93 34.96
CA LYS A 26 -45.61 26.57 35.54
C LYS A 26 -45.09 25.54 34.53
N THR A 27 -45.35 25.72 33.24
CA THR A 27 -44.94 24.78 32.18
C THR A 27 -43.47 24.96 31.75
N LYS A 28 -42.87 26.15 31.97
CA LYS A 28 -41.47 26.45 31.64
C LYS A 28 -40.44 25.57 32.38
N ARG A 29 -40.72 25.17 33.63
CA ARG A 29 -39.80 24.32 34.42
C ARG A 29 -39.78 22.87 33.95
N PHE A 30 -40.88 22.38 33.36
CA PHE A 30 -40.96 21.01 32.86
C PHE A 30 -40.27 20.88 31.49
N ILE A 31 -40.49 21.85 30.60
CA ILE A 31 -39.93 21.84 29.24
C ILE A 31 -38.41 22.10 29.23
N MET A 32 -37.87 22.94 30.14
CA MET A 32 -36.41 23.10 30.25
C MET A 32 -35.70 21.83 30.72
N ARG A 33 -36.33 20.97 31.53
CA ARG A 33 -35.73 19.69 31.96
C ARG A 33 -35.66 18.69 30.81
N GLU A 34 -36.71 18.57 30.01
CA GLU A 34 -36.76 17.71 28.81
C GLU A 34 -35.76 18.15 27.73
N ILE A 35 -35.64 19.45 27.48
CA ILE A 35 -34.67 19.99 26.49
C ILE A 35 -33.23 19.74 26.96
N PHE A 36 -32.93 19.92 28.24
CA PHE A 36 -31.58 19.69 28.79
C PHE A 36 -31.19 18.20 28.79
N LEU A 37 -32.15 17.30 29.04
CA LEU A 37 -31.96 15.84 28.93
C LEU A 37 -31.76 15.40 27.47
N ARG A 38 -32.49 15.97 26.51
CA ARG A 38 -32.32 15.69 25.08
C ARG A 38 -31.03 16.28 24.50
N SER A 39 -30.62 17.48 24.92
CA SER A 39 -29.38 18.11 24.44
C SER A 39 -28.11 17.42 24.95
N SER A 40 -28.14 16.88 26.18
CA SER A 40 -27.01 16.10 26.72
C SER A 40 -26.80 14.78 25.97
N GLY A 41 -27.88 14.13 25.50
CA GLY A 41 -27.77 12.90 24.70
C GLY A 41 -27.09 13.13 23.35
N CYS A 42 -27.47 14.18 22.61
CA CYS A 42 -26.87 14.50 21.31
C CYS A 42 -25.38 14.86 21.42
N LEU A 43 -24.97 15.57 22.48
CA LEU A 43 -23.56 15.93 22.68
C LEU A 43 -22.70 14.69 22.97
N PHE A 44 -23.22 13.72 23.74
CA PHE A 44 -22.52 12.47 24.03
C PHE A 44 -22.34 11.59 22.77
N PHE A 45 -23.35 11.49 21.92
CA PHE A 45 -23.25 10.76 20.65
C PHE A 45 -22.26 11.41 19.67
N LEU A 46 -22.21 12.74 19.60
CA LEU A 46 -21.20 13.45 18.80
C LEU A 46 -19.79 13.17 19.31
N ILE A 47 -19.57 13.22 20.63
CA ILE A 47 -18.26 12.91 21.22
C ILE A 47 -17.84 11.46 20.93
N LEU A 48 -18.75 10.49 21.05
CA LEU A 48 -18.47 9.09 20.68
C LEU A 48 -18.12 8.94 19.19
N PHE A 49 -18.80 9.69 18.31
CA PHE A 49 -18.50 9.68 16.87
C PHE A 49 -17.11 10.28 16.58
N PHE A 50 -16.74 11.38 17.24
CA PHE A 50 -15.41 11.98 17.11
C PHE A 50 -14.29 11.11 17.69
N LEU A 51 -14.57 10.33 18.74
CA LEU A 51 -13.59 9.39 19.32
C LEU A 51 -13.40 8.12 18.48
N SER A 52 -14.39 7.74 17.66
CA SER A 52 -14.29 6.57 16.77
C SER A 52 -13.43 6.79 15.51
N GLY A 53 -12.96 8.02 15.25
CA GLY A 53 -12.28 8.40 13.99
C GLY A 53 -10.76 8.27 13.93
N CYS A 54 -10.07 7.96 15.04
CA CYS A 54 -8.61 7.90 15.08
C CYS A 54 -8.07 6.48 14.83
N GLY A 55 -8.51 5.85 13.73
CA GLY A 55 -7.82 4.66 13.23
C GLY A 55 -6.41 5.05 12.76
N LYS A 56 -5.39 4.30 13.19
CA LYS A 56 -4.04 4.50 12.66
C LYS A 56 -4.08 4.27 11.16
N LYS A 57 -3.69 5.27 10.37
CA LYS A 57 -3.62 5.13 8.92
C LYS A 57 -2.68 3.98 8.57
N PHE A 58 -3.11 3.10 7.68
CA PHE A 58 -2.27 2.02 7.18
C PHE A 58 -1.06 2.59 6.40
N GLU A 59 0.13 2.10 6.73
CA GLU A 59 1.42 2.57 6.18
C GLU A 59 2.11 1.40 5.48
N GLY A 60 1.70 1.10 4.25
CA GLY A 60 2.24 -0.03 3.47
C GLY A 60 3.74 0.08 3.19
N GLY A 61 4.30 1.29 3.15
CA GLY A 61 5.73 1.54 2.98
C GLY A 61 6.60 0.90 4.07
N ASN A 62 6.05 0.70 5.27
CA ASN A 62 6.76 -0.01 6.34
C ASN A 62 6.94 -1.51 6.05
N TYR A 63 6.20 -2.08 5.11
CA TYR A 63 6.29 -3.49 4.71
C TYR A 63 7.33 -3.74 3.61
N PHE A 64 8.00 -2.69 3.11
CA PHE A 64 9.12 -2.82 2.19
C PHE A 64 10.08 -1.61 2.33
N PRO A 65 10.90 -1.59 3.39
CA PRO A 65 11.76 -0.44 3.69
C PRO A 65 12.86 -0.28 2.63
N LEU A 66 12.80 0.82 1.88
CA LEU A 66 13.74 1.17 0.82
C LEU A 66 14.90 2.06 1.31
N THR A 67 15.32 1.93 2.56
CA THR A 67 16.48 2.71 3.04
C THR A 67 17.74 2.29 2.30
N ALA A 68 18.49 3.25 1.77
CA ALA A 68 19.75 2.99 1.08
C ALA A 68 20.72 2.20 1.97
N GLY A 69 21.37 1.19 1.40
CA GLY A 69 22.26 0.27 2.13
C GLY A 69 21.56 -0.92 2.77
N ASN A 70 20.22 -1.01 2.73
CA ASN A 70 19.52 -2.24 3.07
C ASN A 70 19.94 -3.38 2.13
N LEU A 71 20.05 -4.58 2.68
CA LEU A 71 20.44 -5.80 1.97
C LEU A 71 19.40 -6.89 2.21
N TYR A 72 19.13 -7.68 1.19
CA TYR A 72 18.27 -8.85 1.26
C TYR A 72 18.97 -10.02 0.57
N GLU A 73 18.80 -11.23 1.09
CA GLU A 73 19.17 -12.45 0.39
C GLU A 73 18.01 -13.42 0.48
N TYR A 74 17.56 -13.88 -0.68
CA TYR A 74 16.48 -14.84 -0.82
C TYR A 74 17.00 -16.15 -1.39
N SER A 75 16.34 -17.24 -1.05
CA SER A 75 16.45 -18.48 -1.81
C SER A 75 15.75 -18.34 -3.18
N GLY A 76 16.06 -19.27 -4.08
CA GLY A 76 15.49 -19.27 -5.42
C GLY A 76 16.10 -18.22 -6.32
N MET A 77 15.30 -17.69 -7.26
CA MET A 77 15.80 -16.86 -8.36
C MET A 77 16.18 -15.43 -7.98
N LEU A 78 15.70 -14.91 -6.84
CA LEU A 78 15.98 -13.53 -6.44
C LEU A 78 17.39 -13.35 -5.86
N GLY A 79 17.99 -14.37 -5.22
CA GLY A 79 19.36 -14.26 -4.71
C GLY A 79 19.61 -13.04 -3.81
N LYS A 80 20.79 -12.43 -3.94
CA LYS A 80 21.23 -11.27 -3.14
C LYS A 80 20.79 -9.95 -3.79
N SER A 81 20.31 -9.00 -2.99
CA SER A 81 19.99 -7.66 -3.46
C SER A 81 20.39 -6.55 -2.48
N LYS A 82 20.59 -5.35 -3.03
CA LYS A 82 20.96 -4.15 -2.29
C LYS A 82 20.12 -2.95 -2.73
N VAL A 83 19.62 -2.20 -1.75
CA VAL A 83 18.98 -0.91 -2.00
C VAL A 83 20.04 0.17 -2.17
N THR A 84 19.91 0.93 -3.25
CA THR A 84 20.60 2.19 -3.48
C THR A 84 19.55 3.27 -3.74
N GLN A 85 19.79 4.49 -3.27
CA GLN A 85 18.96 5.62 -3.63
C GLN A 85 19.58 6.29 -4.85
N THR A 86 18.77 6.56 -5.86
CA THR A 86 19.20 7.31 -7.04
C THR A 86 18.60 8.72 -6.92
N ALA A 87 19.38 9.75 -7.27
CA ALA A 87 18.88 11.12 -7.25
C ALA A 87 17.66 11.21 -8.19
N GLY A 88 16.47 11.37 -7.60
CA GLY A 88 15.29 11.80 -8.33
C GLY A 88 15.22 13.31 -8.37
N ASP A 89 14.35 13.85 -9.23
CA ASP A 89 13.98 15.27 -9.14
C ASP A 89 13.47 15.57 -7.72
N GLU A 90 13.59 16.82 -7.25
CA GLU A 90 13.27 17.27 -5.87
C GLU A 90 11.90 16.83 -5.31
N LYS A 91 11.02 16.28 -6.15
CA LYS A 91 9.65 15.88 -5.83
C LYS A 91 9.44 14.37 -5.72
N ILE A 92 10.30 13.52 -6.29
CA ILE A 92 10.07 12.07 -6.36
C ILE A 92 11.37 11.32 -6.08
N GLU A 93 11.45 10.67 -4.93
CA GLU A 93 12.58 9.79 -4.60
C GLU A 93 12.45 8.47 -5.35
N ILE A 94 13.52 8.08 -6.05
CA ILE A 94 13.63 6.81 -6.76
C ILE A 94 14.64 5.93 -6.02
N TYR A 95 14.22 4.70 -5.76
CA TYR A 95 15.04 3.69 -5.11
C TYR A 95 15.33 2.56 -6.10
N THR A 96 16.59 2.16 -6.18
CA THR A 96 17.05 1.09 -7.07
C THR A 96 17.43 -0.12 -6.23
N LEU A 97 16.83 -1.25 -6.54
CA LEU A 97 17.15 -2.55 -5.96
C LEU A 97 18.01 -3.32 -6.97
N SER A 98 19.30 -3.46 -6.69
CA SER A 98 20.24 -4.19 -7.55
C SER A 98 20.33 -5.63 -7.08
N TYR A 99 20.17 -6.58 -8.00
CA TYR A 99 20.26 -8.01 -7.74
C TYR A 99 21.58 -8.55 -8.28
N TYR A 100 22.24 -9.38 -7.49
CA TYR A 100 23.59 -9.88 -7.76
C TYR A 100 23.58 -11.38 -8.03
N ASP A 101 24.62 -11.86 -8.68
CA ASP A 101 24.92 -13.28 -8.77
C ASP A 101 25.29 -13.90 -7.40
N ASP A 102 25.43 -15.22 -7.38
CA ASP A 102 25.69 -15.97 -6.14
C ASP A 102 27.01 -15.52 -5.47
N ALA A 103 28.01 -15.17 -6.28
CA ALA A 103 29.29 -14.63 -5.84
C ALA A 103 29.14 -13.22 -5.24
N GLY A 104 28.18 -12.43 -5.72
CA GLY A 104 27.97 -11.04 -5.30
C GLY A 104 28.80 -10.03 -6.11
N ASP A 105 29.40 -10.48 -7.21
CA ASP A 105 30.39 -9.72 -7.99
C ASP A 105 29.73 -8.94 -9.14
N PHE A 106 28.61 -9.44 -9.67
CA PHE A 106 27.95 -8.85 -10.83
C PHE A 106 26.47 -8.55 -10.57
N ILE A 107 26.04 -7.36 -10.95
CA ILE A 107 24.61 -7.02 -10.99
C ILE A 107 23.99 -7.76 -12.18
N ILE A 108 23.01 -8.62 -11.95
CA ILE A 108 22.27 -9.33 -12.99
C ILE A 108 21.17 -8.43 -13.56
N TYR A 109 20.44 -7.74 -12.69
CA TYR A 109 19.40 -6.78 -13.06
C TYR A 109 19.13 -5.79 -11.93
N THR A 110 18.43 -4.71 -12.26
CA THR A 110 17.93 -3.74 -11.30
C THR A 110 16.41 -3.60 -11.41
N GLU A 111 15.79 -3.23 -10.29
CA GLU A 111 14.39 -2.83 -10.22
C GLU A 111 14.30 -1.41 -9.65
N GLU A 112 13.42 -0.59 -10.23
CA GLU A 112 13.18 0.77 -9.77
C GLU A 112 11.86 0.87 -9.01
N TYR A 113 11.89 1.60 -7.89
CA TYR A 113 10.77 1.81 -7.01
C TYR A 113 10.59 3.28 -6.68
N VAL A 114 9.34 3.69 -6.47
CA VAL A 114 8.97 5.03 -5.97
C VAL A 114 8.09 4.90 -4.73
N VAL A 115 8.22 5.85 -3.81
CA VAL A 115 7.40 5.90 -2.59
C VAL A 115 6.41 7.04 -2.71
N GLU A 116 5.12 6.72 -2.72
CA GLU A 116 4.06 7.72 -2.81
C GLU A 116 2.98 7.47 -1.76
N LYS A 117 2.61 8.51 -1.00
CA LYS A 117 1.53 8.48 0.00
C LYS A 117 1.69 7.35 1.04
N GLY A 118 2.94 6.94 1.33
CA GLY A 118 3.25 5.88 2.28
C GLY A 118 3.07 4.47 1.73
N LEU A 119 3.10 4.28 0.41
CA LEU A 119 3.11 2.98 -0.29
C LEU A 119 4.33 2.92 -1.22
N VAL A 120 4.82 1.71 -1.48
CA VAL A 120 5.89 1.44 -2.44
C VAL A 120 5.29 0.98 -3.76
N PHE A 121 5.75 1.57 -4.86
CA PHE A 121 5.35 1.22 -6.21
C PHE A 121 6.56 0.80 -7.04
N LYS A 122 6.45 -0.29 -7.78
CA LYS A 122 7.41 -0.72 -8.80
C LYS A 122 7.22 0.11 -10.06
N ARG A 123 8.30 0.77 -10.48
CA ARG A 123 8.37 1.62 -11.67
C ARG A 123 8.93 0.89 -12.87
N GLY A 124 9.95 0.04 -12.68
CA GLY A 124 10.61 -0.61 -13.81
C GLY A 124 11.59 -1.71 -13.43
N PHE A 125 12.15 -2.31 -14.47
CA PHE A 125 13.11 -3.41 -14.44
C PHE A 125 14.09 -3.24 -15.58
N SER A 126 15.38 -3.40 -15.28
CA SER A 126 16.47 -3.27 -16.25
C SER A 126 17.48 -4.41 -16.09
N PRO A 127 17.59 -5.34 -17.04
CA PRO A 127 18.62 -6.37 -17.01
C PRO A 127 19.99 -5.79 -17.39
N SER A 128 21.07 -6.35 -16.84
CA SER A 128 22.44 -5.93 -17.18
C SER A 128 22.87 -6.41 -18.56
N ALA A 129 22.41 -7.59 -18.98
CA ALA A 129 22.65 -8.11 -20.32
C ALA A 129 21.67 -7.48 -21.33
N LYS A 130 22.22 -6.83 -22.36
CA LYS A 130 21.49 -5.98 -23.33
C LYS A 130 20.53 -6.77 -24.23
N GLU A 131 20.69 -8.09 -24.26
CA GLU A 131 19.86 -9.02 -25.03
C GLU A 131 18.49 -9.21 -24.37
N PHE A 132 18.38 -8.96 -23.06
CA PHE A 132 17.12 -9.08 -22.33
C PHE A 132 16.33 -7.77 -22.34
N THR A 133 15.01 -7.91 -22.27
CA THR A 133 14.07 -6.79 -22.33
C THR A 133 13.97 -6.09 -20.98
N SER A 134 14.22 -4.78 -20.96
CA SER A 134 13.80 -3.90 -19.86
C SER A 134 12.35 -3.46 -20.05
N TYR A 135 11.69 -3.13 -18.94
CA TYR A 135 10.33 -2.61 -18.94
C TYR A 135 10.12 -1.54 -17.87
N SER A 136 9.12 -0.68 -18.08
CA SER A 136 8.66 0.31 -17.10
C SER A 136 7.15 0.49 -17.15
N PHE A 137 6.57 1.01 -16.07
CA PHE A 137 5.13 1.20 -15.91
C PHE A 137 4.73 2.67 -15.74
N SER A 138 3.63 3.07 -16.36
CA SER A 138 2.99 4.37 -16.13
C SER A 138 1.45 4.23 -16.05
N PRO A 139 0.82 4.48 -14.88
CA PRO A 139 1.46 4.77 -13.59
C PRO A 139 2.26 3.58 -13.02
N PRO A 140 3.20 3.82 -12.09
CA PRO A 140 3.88 2.76 -11.34
C PRO A 140 2.89 1.80 -10.65
N LEU A 141 3.26 0.53 -10.56
CA LEU A 141 2.42 -0.53 -10.01
C LEU A 141 2.64 -0.67 -8.52
N LEU A 142 1.59 -0.92 -7.73
CA LEU A 142 1.73 -1.16 -6.30
C LEU A 142 2.62 -2.39 -6.06
N PHE A 143 3.54 -2.29 -5.11
CA PHE A 143 4.42 -3.39 -4.69
C PHE A 143 4.33 -3.69 -3.19
N SER A 144 4.13 -2.69 -2.33
CA SER A 144 3.84 -2.96 -0.91
C SER A 144 2.37 -3.32 -0.71
N PRO A 145 2.00 -4.05 0.37
CA PRO A 145 0.61 -4.15 0.82
C PRO A 145 -0.09 -2.79 0.85
N PHE A 146 -1.38 -2.75 0.51
CA PHE A 146 -2.21 -1.53 0.53
C PHE A 146 -3.24 -1.50 1.65
N SER A 147 -3.40 -2.61 2.37
CA SER A 147 -4.34 -2.77 3.48
C SER A 147 -3.84 -3.84 4.44
N ASP A 148 -4.24 -3.74 5.70
CA ASP A 148 -4.13 -4.74 6.76
C ASP A 148 -5.44 -5.52 6.97
N GLN A 149 -6.32 -5.55 5.95
CA GLN A 149 -7.59 -6.28 6.01
C GLN A 149 -7.57 -7.44 5.02
N THR A 150 -7.75 -8.65 5.53
CA THR A 150 -7.96 -9.84 4.70
C THR A 150 -9.20 -9.67 3.82
N GLY A 151 -9.08 -9.99 2.53
CA GLY A 151 -10.11 -9.80 1.52
C GLY A 151 -10.15 -8.42 0.89
N ALA A 152 -9.31 -7.47 1.31
CA ALA A 152 -9.21 -6.18 0.63
C ALA A 152 -8.72 -6.39 -0.81
N GLU A 153 -9.38 -5.73 -1.76
CA GLU A 153 -9.09 -5.83 -3.19
C GLU A 153 -8.80 -4.44 -3.77
N ARG A 154 -7.96 -4.39 -4.81
CA ARG A 154 -7.65 -3.17 -5.55
C ARG A 154 -7.28 -3.52 -6.98
N THR A 155 -7.75 -2.75 -7.95
CA THR A 155 -7.35 -2.88 -9.35
C THR A 155 -6.60 -1.63 -9.80
N VAL A 156 -5.52 -1.82 -10.55
CA VAL A 156 -4.75 -0.74 -11.18
C VAL A 156 -4.59 -1.05 -12.66
N GLN A 157 -4.85 -0.06 -13.52
CA GLN A 157 -4.47 -0.11 -14.92
C GLN A 157 -3.19 0.68 -15.14
N SER A 158 -2.32 0.19 -16.01
CA SER A 158 -1.05 0.82 -16.33
C SER A 158 -0.65 0.54 -17.77
N THR A 159 0.26 1.36 -18.28
CA THR A 159 0.96 1.14 -19.54
C THR A 159 2.35 0.58 -19.25
N GLU A 160 2.67 -0.60 -19.78
CA GLU A 160 4.01 -1.16 -19.79
C GLU A 160 4.75 -0.73 -21.06
N TYR A 161 5.89 -0.08 -20.91
CA TYR A 161 6.80 0.27 -22.00
C TYR A 161 7.98 -0.68 -21.97
N ARG A 162 8.23 -1.38 -23.08
CA ARG A 162 9.40 -2.25 -23.25
C ARG A 162 10.40 -1.64 -24.21
N SER A 163 11.68 -1.85 -23.95
CA SER A 163 12.74 -1.52 -24.90
C SER A 163 13.49 -2.78 -25.31
N ASN A 164 13.01 -3.43 -26.38
CA ASN A 164 13.65 -4.56 -27.06
C ASN A 164 13.78 -4.27 -28.56
N LYS A 165 14.79 -3.47 -28.97
CA LYS A 165 15.06 -3.02 -30.36
C LYS A 165 13.94 -2.21 -31.05
N ILE A 166 12.68 -2.47 -30.76
CA ILE A 166 11.48 -1.72 -31.13
C ILE A 166 10.77 -1.40 -29.81
N GLN A 167 10.32 -0.16 -29.63
CA GLN A 167 9.58 0.20 -28.44
C GLN A 167 8.19 -0.42 -28.49
N GLU A 168 7.91 -1.36 -27.59
CA GLU A 168 6.59 -1.98 -27.48
C GLU A 168 5.83 -1.35 -26.31
N ILE A 169 4.52 -1.14 -26.50
CA ILE A 169 3.64 -0.49 -25.52
C ILE A 169 2.46 -1.41 -25.27
N PHE A 170 2.22 -1.78 -24.02
CA PHE A 170 1.14 -2.68 -23.64
C PHE A 170 0.24 -2.04 -22.59
N GLN A 171 -1.08 -2.17 -22.77
CA GLN A 171 -2.03 -1.86 -21.72
C GLN A 171 -2.19 -3.08 -20.82
N ILE A 172 -1.99 -2.88 -19.52
CA ILE A 172 -2.09 -3.92 -18.51
C ILE A 172 -3.07 -3.53 -17.41
N LYS A 173 -3.69 -4.54 -16.81
CA LYS A 173 -4.49 -4.44 -15.59
C LYS A 173 -3.89 -5.38 -14.56
N VAL A 174 -3.71 -4.88 -13.35
CA VAL A 174 -3.24 -5.66 -12.20
C VAL A 174 -4.30 -5.66 -11.13
N ASP A 175 -4.77 -6.86 -10.78
CA ASP A 175 -5.71 -7.07 -9.69
C ASP A 175 -4.92 -7.52 -8.45
N TYR A 176 -5.09 -6.78 -7.36
CA TYR A 176 -4.43 -6.99 -6.08
C TYR A 176 -5.43 -7.49 -5.05
N ARG A 177 -5.01 -8.45 -4.22
CA ARG A 177 -5.81 -8.93 -3.10
C ARG A 177 -4.96 -9.21 -1.88
N ILE A 178 -5.39 -8.74 -0.72
CA ILE A 178 -4.84 -9.19 0.56
C ILE A 178 -5.52 -10.52 0.90
N GLU A 179 -4.81 -11.63 0.69
CA GLU A 179 -5.41 -12.96 0.83
C GLU A 179 -5.54 -13.40 2.27
N LYS A 180 -4.51 -13.13 3.07
CA LYS A 180 -4.41 -13.59 4.45
C LYS A 180 -3.41 -12.74 5.23
N ILE A 181 -3.59 -12.71 6.55
CA ILE A 181 -2.59 -12.25 7.52
C ILE A 181 -2.21 -13.48 8.34
N GLU A 182 -0.93 -13.84 8.32
CA GLU A 182 -0.45 -15.07 8.95
C GLU A 182 1.00 -14.96 9.41
N ASP A 183 1.37 -15.80 10.38
CA ASP A 183 2.75 -15.92 10.81
C ASP A 183 3.56 -16.72 9.79
N VAL A 184 4.80 -16.30 9.55
CA VAL A 184 5.71 -16.90 8.57
C VAL A 184 7.05 -17.22 9.22
N SER A 185 7.43 -18.49 9.15
CA SER A 185 8.77 -18.98 9.54
C SER A 185 9.61 -19.21 8.30
N VAL A 186 10.77 -18.57 8.22
CA VAL A 186 11.77 -18.77 7.16
C VAL A 186 13.17 -18.87 7.77
N LYS A 187 14.20 -19.06 6.94
CA LYS A 187 15.60 -19.07 7.41
C LYS A 187 15.98 -17.76 8.11
N ALA A 188 15.44 -16.63 7.65
CA ALA A 188 15.63 -15.33 8.31
C ALA A 188 14.88 -15.17 9.67
N GLY A 189 14.24 -16.23 10.18
CA GLY A 189 13.58 -16.23 11.48
C GLY A 189 12.05 -16.30 11.40
N PHE A 190 11.41 -15.94 12.50
CA PHE A 190 9.97 -15.97 12.67
C PHE A 190 9.40 -14.55 12.59
N PHE A 191 8.40 -14.35 11.73
CA PHE A 191 7.75 -13.06 11.51
C PHE A 191 6.25 -13.21 11.77
N SER A 192 5.73 -12.48 12.75
CA SER A 192 4.29 -12.48 13.04
C SER A 192 3.53 -11.53 12.12
N ASP A 193 2.23 -11.80 11.94
CA ASP A 193 1.30 -10.91 11.23
C ASP A 193 1.76 -10.51 9.82
N CYS A 194 2.38 -11.43 9.07
CA CYS A 194 2.78 -11.16 7.70
C CYS A 194 1.55 -11.03 6.79
N ILE A 195 1.57 -10.03 5.92
CA ILE A 195 0.49 -9.81 4.95
C ILE A 195 0.81 -10.57 3.68
N LYS A 196 0.00 -11.57 3.34
CA LYS A 196 0.04 -12.26 2.05
C LYS A 196 -0.77 -11.48 1.03
N MET A 197 -0.10 -10.91 0.04
CA MET A 197 -0.71 -10.18 -1.08
C MET A 197 -0.55 -10.97 -2.38
N ARG A 198 -1.66 -11.11 -3.11
CA ARG A 198 -1.70 -11.66 -4.46
C ARG A 198 -1.75 -10.53 -5.50
N MET A 199 -1.07 -10.73 -6.62
CA MET A 199 -1.01 -9.84 -7.78
C MET A 199 -1.22 -10.63 -9.08
N ASP A 200 -2.31 -10.31 -9.78
CA ASP A 200 -2.68 -10.97 -11.04
C ASP A 200 -2.56 -10.00 -12.21
N PHE A 201 -1.68 -10.32 -13.16
CA PHE A 201 -1.43 -9.49 -14.34
C PHE A 201 -2.29 -9.93 -15.52
N THR A 202 -3.03 -8.98 -16.09
CA THR A 202 -3.81 -9.16 -17.31
C THR A 202 -3.32 -8.20 -18.39
N TYR A 203 -2.82 -8.73 -19.49
CA TYR A 203 -2.55 -7.95 -20.70
C TYR A 203 -3.84 -7.76 -21.48
N LEU A 204 -4.20 -6.51 -21.75
CA LEU A 204 -5.43 -6.15 -22.46
C LEU A 204 -5.27 -6.31 -23.98
N ASP A 205 -4.03 -6.34 -24.47
CA ASP A 205 -3.71 -6.74 -25.83
C ASP A 205 -3.46 -8.26 -25.89
N THR A 206 -4.16 -8.95 -26.79
CA THR A 206 -4.11 -10.41 -26.92
C THR A 206 -3.00 -10.91 -27.83
N THR A 207 -2.32 -10.03 -28.55
CA THR A 207 -1.40 -10.42 -29.64
C THR A 207 0.06 -10.58 -29.20
N SER A 208 0.39 -10.27 -27.94
CA SER A 208 1.77 -10.11 -27.50
C SER A 208 2.26 -11.17 -26.51
N VAL A 209 3.59 -11.32 -26.46
CA VAL A 209 4.26 -12.18 -25.48
C VAL A 209 4.13 -11.55 -24.09
N ARG A 210 3.58 -12.33 -23.15
CA ARG A 210 3.35 -11.91 -21.77
C ARG A 210 4.58 -12.19 -20.92
N TYR A 211 5.27 -11.15 -20.47
CA TYR A 211 6.42 -11.29 -19.58
C TYR A 211 5.99 -11.56 -18.14
N MET A 212 4.96 -10.84 -17.68
CA MET A 212 4.35 -11.06 -16.38
C MET A 212 3.04 -11.79 -16.57
N HIS A 213 2.89 -12.97 -15.98
CA HIS A 213 1.63 -13.69 -16.04
C HIS A 213 1.49 -14.59 -14.83
N GLY A 214 0.26 -15.04 -14.62
CA GLY A 214 -0.09 -15.89 -13.50
C GLY A 214 -0.19 -15.13 -12.17
N ASP A 215 -0.41 -15.93 -11.14
CA ASP A 215 -0.71 -15.46 -9.80
C ASP A 215 0.59 -15.29 -9.02
N ASN A 216 0.93 -14.04 -8.70
CA ASN A 216 2.13 -13.73 -7.91
C ASN A 216 1.71 -13.50 -6.47
N HIS A 217 2.32 -14.23 -5.55
CA HIS A 217 2.04 -14.16 -4.12
C HIS A 217 3.28 -13.71 -3.37
N PHE A 218 3.11 -12.70 -2.52
CA PHE A 218 4.19 -12.11 -1.73
C PHE A 218 3.75 -11.99 -0.28
N TRP A 219 4.59 -12.43 0.64
CA TRP A 219 4.37 -12.28 2.08
C TRP A 219 5.27 -11.18 2.59
N TYR A 220 4.69 -10.18 3.24
CA TYR A 220 5.43 -9.04 3.76
C TYR A 220 5.39 -8.98 5.28
N ALA A 221 6.56 -8.83 5.90
CA ALA A 221 6.70 -8.56 7.32
C ALA A 221 6.99 -7.08 7.56
N ARG A 222 6.31 -6.50 8.56
CA ARG A 222 6.46 -5.09 8.90
C ARG A 222 7.88 -4.79 9.38
N GLY A 223 8.47 -3.72 8.84
CA GLY A 223 9.83 -3.27 9.14
C GLY A 223 10.93 -4.15 8.56
N VAL A 224 10.58 -5.14 7.73
CA VAL A 224 11.52 -6.06 7.11
C VAL A 224 11.44 -5.95 5.61
N GLY A 225 10.27 -6.22 5.02
CA GLY A 225 10.18 -6.42 3.58
C GLY A 225 9.38 -7.65 3.23
N MET A 226 9.57 -8.09 1.99
CA MET A 226 9.12 -9.40 1.53
C MET A 226 9.92 -10.49 2.27
N VAL A 227 9.24 -11.46 2.86
CA VAL A 227 9.88 -12.60 3.57
C VAL A 227 9.73 -13.91 2.81
N LYS A 228 8.77 -13.99 1.90
CA LYS A 228 8.50 -15.15 1.03
C LYS A 228 7.82 -14.69 -0.26
N TYR A 229 8.07 -15.39 -1.35
CA TYR A 229 7.43 -15.16 -2.64
C TYR A 229 7.13 -16.46 -3.38
N GLN A 230 6.10 -16.40 -4.21
CA GLN A 230 5.75 -17.43 -5.19
C GLN A 230 5.24 -16.73 -6.44
N THR A 231 5.96 -16.86 -7.54
CA THR A 231 5.62 -16.30 -8.85
C THR A 231 5.51 -17.44 -9.86
N PHE A 232 5.14 -17.11 -11.09
CA PHE A 232 5.22 -18.08 -12.19
C PHE A 232 6.66 -18.57 -12.44
N GLY A 233 7.67 -17.72 -12.19
CA GLY A 233 9.09 -18.04 -12.41
C GLY A 233 9.71 -18.91 -11.32
N GLY A 234 9.06 -19.05 -10.16
CA GLY A 234 9.56 -19.84 -9.06
C GLY A 234 9.12 -19.32 -7.69
N SER A 235 9.70 -19.89 -6.65
CA SER A 235 9.42 -19.50 -5.27
C SER A 235 10.71 -19.37 -4.48
N GLY A 236 10.66 -18.60 -3.41
CA GLY A 236 11.77 -18.45 -2.48
C GLY A 236 11.37 -17.78 -1.18
N GLU A 237 12.32 -17.75 -0.27
CA GLU A 237 12.15 -17.32 1.11
C GLU A 237 13.37 -16.50 1.53
N LEU A 238 13.17 -15.54 2.43
CA LEU A 238 14.24 -14.71 2.95
C LEU A 238 15.20 -15.57 3.78
N ILE A 239 16.46 -15.55 3.37
CA ILE A 239 17.58 -16.23 4.04
C ILE A 239 18.17 -15.30 5.09
N GLN A 240 18.55 -14.09 4.68
CA GLN A 240 19.12 -13.07 5.55
C GLN A 240 18.76 -11.67 5.08
N ALA A 241 18.76 -10.70 6.01
CA ALA A 241 18.56 -9.29 5.69
C ALA A 241 19.32 -8.35 6.62
N LYS A 242 19.73 -7.20 6.09
CA LYS A 242 20.20 -6.05 6.87
C LYS A 242 19.30 -4.86 6.58
N ILE A 243 18.56 -4.41 7.58
CA ILE A 243 17.62 -3.29 7.49
C ILE A 243 18.06 -2.20 8.46
N GLY A 244 18.67 -1.14 7.93
CA GLY A 244 19.39 -0.16 8.74
C GLY A 244 20.49 -0.83 9.57
N GLU A 245 20.36 -0.75 10.89
CA GLU A 245 21.27 -1.39 11.86
C GLU A 245 20.87 -2.81 12.23
N LYS A 246 19.61 -3.20 11.97
CA LYS A 246 19.08 -4.51 12.35
C LYS A 246 19.46 -5.58 11.34
N ARG A 247 19.79 -6.77 11.85
CA ARG A 247 20.08 -7.96 11.07
C ARG A 247 19.05 -9.05 11.37
N TYR A 248 18.68 -9.80 10.35
CA TYR A 248 17.78 -10.93 10.41
C TYR A 248 18.49 -12.08 9.76
N PRO A 249 18.76 -13.11 10.57
CA PRO A 249 20.09 -13.68 10.74
C PRO A 249 20.98 -13.42 9.53
#